data_AF-A0A1F9A634-F1
#
_entry.id   AF-A0A1F9A634-F1
#
_cell.length_a   1.000
_cell.length_b   1.000
_cell.length_c   1.000
_cell.angle_alpha   90.00
_cell.angle_beta   90.00
_cell.angle_gamma   90.00
#
_symmetry.space_group_name_H-M   'P 1'
#
loop_
_entity.id
_entity.type
_entity.pdbx_description
1 polymer ?
#
loop_
_entity_poly.entity_id
_entity_poly.type
_entity_poly.pdbx_seq_one_letter_code
_entity_poly.pdbx_strand_id
1 'polypeptide(L)'
;MVVKNVLIVDDESPFLLSLTDGLVAYAEDFQVVTALNGKEAVKILGTSEIDLVVTDLRMPKMDGFELLAHMSGQYPTIPVIVMTAYGTPEIEERLHNMGTFHYLEKPLDLNVLADKIFDALEAGSSPDRIHGISLAAFLQLLEMENKTCTLTVRSRGNEGHLYFVKGELMQADIGEVKGEEAALDIVAWDNVAMEIQYTCTVKKKSIGLPLAEILMEGFRIKDEKESLEKSKDKSVKKEDHIDGKIKEVVKVDIKKLKKAMEALKEDLGDGLVYADIFSTRDGQAIVAHNPNPVADALFTSITAALIDAFNTLAQTDKEKAQPPKIGRYFQIELEDQKVATVIPLGDYIWGTLVDTDKVQVGLLNNVVIPKAIRLFEEAHKE
;
A
#
# COMPACT_ATOMS: atom_id res chain seq x y z
N MET A 1 18.84 26.75 -3.68
CA MET A 1 17.81 25.78 -3.26
C MET A 1 16.89 26.48 -2.28
N VAL A 2 15.59 26.23 -2.35
CA VAL A 2 14.66 26.67 -1.29
C VAL A 2 14.76 25.62 -0.20
N VAL A 3 15.21 26.03 0.99
CA VAL A 3 15.34 25.12 2.14
C VAL A 3 13.93 24.76 2.62
N LYS A 4 13.66 23.47 2.79
CA LYS A 4 12.34 22.94 3.16
C LYS A 4 12.10 23.05 4.65
N ASN A 5 10.86 23.26 5.09
CA ASN A 5 10.51 23.36 6.52
C ASN A 5 9.83 22.08 6.99
N VAL A 6 10.46 21.38 7.94
CA VAL A 6 9.96 20.14 8.55
C VAL A 6 9.48 20.45 9.96
N LEU A 7 8.18 20.26 10.22
CA LEU A 7 7.59 20.45 11.54
C LEU A 7 7.59 19.13 12.33
N ILE A 8 8.35 19.06 13.41
CA ILE A 8 8.37 17.91 14.33
C ILE A 8 7.52 18.21 15.57
N VAL A 9 6.56 17.34 15.87
CA VAL A 9 5.58 17.52 16.94
C VAL A 9 5.66 16.38 17.93
N ASP A 10 6.00 16.68 19.18
CA ASP A 10 6.15 15.72 20.27
C ASP A 10 6.04 16.46 21.61
N ASP A 11 5.44 15.86 22.65
CA ASP A 11 5.27 16.55 23.93
C ASP A 11 6.50 16.48 24.85
N GLU A 12 7.50 15.67 24.49
CA GLU A 12 8.75 15.53 25.22
C GLU A 12 9.80 16.54 24.71
N SER A 13 9.93 17.71 25.38
CA SER A 13 10.94 18.72 25.02
C SER A 13 12.37 18.19 24.90
N PRO A 14 12.87 17.29 25.78
CA PRO A 14 14.22 16.73 25.64
C PRO A 14 14.39 15.89 24.37
N PHE A 15 13.34 15.19 23.95
CA PHE A 15 13.34 14.39 22.73
C PHE A 15 13.39 15.29 21.50
N LEU A 16 12.55 16.33 21.43
CA LEU A 16 12.60 17.32 20.36
C LEU A 16 13.96 18.02 20.24
N LEU A 17 14.59 18.35 21.38
CA LEU A 17 15.93 18.93 21.38
C LEU A 17 16.96 17.95 20.80
N SER A 18 16.91 16.68 21.23
CA SER A 18 17.79 15.63 20.70
C SER A 18 17.60 15.40 19.20
N LEU A 19 16.37 15.45 18.69
CA LEU A 19 16.08 15.34 17.26
C LEU A 19 16.59 16.57 16.51
N THR A 20 16.36 17.76 17.04
CA THR A 20 16.83 19.01 16.43
C THR A 20 18.36 19.01 16.31
N ASP A 21 19.06 18.68 17.40
CA ASP A 21 20.53 18.58 17.44
C ASP A 21 21.06 17.48 16.51
N GLY A 22 20.39 16.32 16.50
CA GLY A 22 20.74 15.19 15.66
C GLY A 22 20.57 15.43 14.16
N LEU A 23 19.62 16.29 13.78
CA LEU A 23 19.31 16.62 12.39
C LEU A 23 20.05 17.87 11.88
N VAL A 24 20.89 18.53 12.70
CA VAL A 24 21.69 19.70 12.28
C VAL A 24 22.57 19.40 11.06
N ALA A 25 23.02 18.16 10.90
CA ALA A 25 23.82 17.74 9.75
C ALA A 25 23.09 17.92 8.40
N TYR A 26 21.76 17.99 8.40
CA TYR A 26 20.90 18.13 7.22
C TYR A 26 20.34 19.57 7.05
N ALA A 27 20.87 20.54 7.80
CA ALA A 27 20.38 21.92 7.80
C ALA A 27 20.54 22.67 6.46
N GLU A 28 21.36 22.15 5.54
CA GLU A 28 21.48 22.68 4.17
C GLU A 28 20.28 22.29 3.29
N ASP A 29 19.60 21.19 3.62
CA ASP A 29 18.48 20.63 2.86
C ASP A 29 17.11 21.03 3.45
N PHE A 30 16.98 20.94 4.77
CA PHE A 30 15.74 21.31 5.47
C PHE A 30 15.99 21.93 6.86
N GLN A 31 15.05 22.76 7.30
CA GLN A 31 15.01 23.35 8.63
C GLN A 31 13.97 22.66 9.50
N VAL A 32 14.37 22.32 10.71
CA VAL A 32 13.48 21.74 11.72
C VAL A 32 12.77 22.86 12.49
N VAL A 33 11.45 22.81 12.46
CA VAL A 33 10.55 23.60 13.31
C VAL A 33 9.91 22.64 14.32
N THR A 34 9.75 23.03 15.58
CA THR A 34 9.22 22.14 16.62
C THR A 34 7.95 22.66 17.26
N ALA A 35 7.10 21.74 17.74
CA ALA A 35 5.90 22.04 18.49
C ALA A 35 5.67 21.01 19.61
N LEU A 36 5.19 21.46 20.77
CA LEU A 36 5.02 20.58 21.95
C LEU A 36 3.65 19.89 22.04
N ASN A 37 2.78 20.07 21.05
CA ASN A 37 1.44 19.47 20.96
C ASN A 37 0.76 19.89 19.65
N GLY A 38 -0.35 19.22 19.30
CA GLY A 38 -1.13 19.52 18.10
C GLY A 38 -1.63 20.97 18.01
N LYS A 39 -1.96 21.63 19.13
CA LYS A 39 -2.44 23.04 19.08
C LYS A 39 -1.37 24.02 18.68
N GLU A 40 -0.12 23.78 19.10
CA GLU A 40 1.02 24.57 18.67
C GLU A 40 1.36 24.29 17.21
N ALA A 41 1.31 23.03 16.79
CA ALA A 41 1.50 22.64 15.40
C ALA A 41 0.48 23.33 14.46
N VAL A 42 -0.80 23.35 14.81
CA VAL A 42 -1.85 24.05 14.04
C VAL A 42 -1.58 25.54 13.93
N LYS A 43 -1.09 26.19 14.99
CA LYS A 43 -0.72 27.61 14.94
C LYS A 43 0.43 27.84 13.96
N ILE A 44 1.45 26.99 14.00
CA ILE A 44 2.62 27.07 13.11
C ILE A 44 2.20 26.84 11.66
N LEU A 45 1.40 25.81 11.38
CA LEU A 45 0.84 25.53 10.05
C LEU A 45 0.08 26.73 9.47
N GLY A 46 -0.60 27.52 10.32
CA GLY A 46 -1.32 28.72 9.91
C GLY A 46 -0.46 29.97 9.70
N THR A 47 0.79 29.99 10.17
CA THR A 47 1.67 31.18 10.12
C THR A 47 2.96 30.98 9.33
N SER A 48 3.32 29.73 9.03
CA SER A 48 4.59 29.35 8.41
C SER A 48 4.33 28.36 7.27
N GLU A 49 5.13 28.44 6.20
CA GLU A 49 5.13 27.40 5.16
C GLU A 49 5.80 26.14 5.72
N ILE A 50 5.06 25.03 5.77
CA ILE A 50 5.55 23.72 6.22
C ILE A 50 5.45 22.76 5.04
N ASP A 51 6.54 22.07 4.75
CA ASP A 51 6.64 21.12 3.63
C ASP A 51 6.41 19.67 4.08
N LEU A 52 6.61 19.37 5.38
CA LEU A 52 6.45 18.04 5.95
C LEU A 52 6.11 18.15 7.44
N VAL A 53 5.22 17.29 7.93
CA VAL A 53 4.95 17.13 9.36
C VAL A 53 5.43 15.77 9.84
N VAL A 54 6.15 15.74 10.95
CA VAL A 54 6.50 14.52 11.70
C VAL A 54 5.82 14.63 13.06
N THR A 55 4.92 13.73 13.43
CA THR A 55 4.11 13.88 14.66
C THR A 55 4.02 12.61 15.46
N ASP A 56 4.13 12.72 16.79
CA ASP A 56 3.65 11.68 17.71
C ASP A 56 2.12 11.60 17.65
N LEU A 57 1.57 10.44 17.95
CA LEU A 57 0.13 10.20 18.12
C LEU A 57 -0.35 10.55 19.52
N ARG A 58 0.49 10.42 20.55
CA ARG A 58 0.08 10.56 21.95
C ARG A 58 0.65 11.83 22.55
N MET A 59 -0.16 12.89 22.60
CA MET A 59 0.25 14.18 23.18
C MET A 59 -0.90 14.80 23.99
N PRO A 60 -0.62 15.66 24.98
CA PRO A 60 -1.63 16.39 25.72
C PRO A 60 -2.22 17.55 24.89
N LYS A 61 -3.37 18.07 25.36
CA LYS A 61 -4.14 19.19 24.79
C LYS A 61 -4.80 18.92 23.43
N MET A 62 -4.02 18.50 22.44
CA MET A 62 -4.47 18.07 21.12
C MET A 62 -3.48 17.01 20.66
N ASP A 63 -3.98 15.79 20.46
CA ASP A 63 -3.13 14.65 20.13
C ASP A 63 -2.87 14.54 18.62
N GLY A 64 -2.04 13.56 18.23
CA GLY A 64 -1.67 13.41 16.82
C GLY A 64 -2.85 13.02 15.93
N PHE A 65 -3.85 12.31 16.45
CA PHE A 65 -5.06 11.99 15.68
C PHE A 65 -5.89 13.23 15.38
N GLU A 66 -6.07 14.11 16.37
CA GLU A 66 -6.73 15.40 16.16
C GLU A 66 -5.95 16.28 15.16
N LEU A 67 -4.62 16.25 15.20
CA LEU A 67 -3.76 16.98 14.25
C LEU A 67 -3.89 16.44 12.83
N LEU A 68 -3.77 15.13 12.66
CA LEU A 68 -3.94 14.44 11.38
C LEU A 68 -5.34 14.70 10.79
N ALA A 69 -6.39 14.65 11.61
CA ALA A 69 -7.75 14.96 11.19
C ALA A 69 -7.87 16.42 10.72
N HIS A 70 -7.30 17.38 11.47
CA HIS A 70 -7.26 18.78 11.07
C HIS A 70 -6.53 18.99 9.73
N MET A 71 -5.37 18.34 9.55
CA MET A 71 -4.56 18.43 8.33
C MET A 71 -5.28 17.82 7.12
N SER A 72 -6.03 16.74 7.28
CA SER A 72 -6.78 16.13 6.16
C SER A 72 -7.74 17.10 5.46
N GLY A 73 -8.32 18.04 6.21
CA GLY A 73 -9.24 19.04 5.67
C GLY A 73 -8.57 20.32 5.19
N GLN A 74 -7.54 20.81 5.90
CA GLN A 74 -6.96 22.13 5.63
C GLN A 74 -5.61 22.08 4.89
N TYR A 75 -4.85 21.00 5.07
CA TYR A 75 -3.50 20.82 4.52
C TYR A 75 -3.33 19.43 3.86
N PRO A 76 -4.24 19.01 2.95
CA PRO A 76 -4.26 17.65 2.41
C PRO A 76 -3.05 17.29 1.53
N THR A 77 -2.26 18.28 1.12
CA THR A 77 -1.07 18.08 0.28
C THR A 77 0.22 18.02 1.07
N ILE A 78 0.20 18.34 2.38
CA ILE A 78 1.41 18.27 3.21
C ILE A 78 1.63 16.81 3.62
N PRO A 79 2.75 16.16 3.24
CA PRO A 79 3.07 14.82 3.69
C PRO A 79 3.20 14.74 5.21
N VAL A 80 2.91 13.55 5.75
CA VAL A 80 3.01 13.29 7.19
C VAL A 80 3.78 12.01 7.47
N ILE A 81 4.72 12.09 8.41
CA ILE A 81 5.38 10.95 9.06
C ILE A 81 4.80 10.83 10.47
N VAL A 82 4.30 9.65 10.84
CA VAL A 82 3.80 9.40 12.19
C VAL A 82 4.83 8.68 13.04
N MET A 83 5.08 9.18 14.25
CA MET A 83 5.87 8.50 15.27
C MET A 83 4.93 7.72 16.19
N THR A 84 5.21 6.45 16.44
CA THR A 84 4.40 5.59 17.33
C THR A 84 5.29 4.69 18.18
N ALA A 85 4.77 4.24 19.33
CA ALA A 85 5.38 3.21 20.16
C ALA A 85 5.03 1.77 19.73
N TYR A 86 4.23 1.59 18.67
CA TYR A 86 3.70 0.30 18.21
C TYR A 86 3.89 0.08 16.69
N GLY A 87 5.05 0.46 16.16
CA GLY A 87 5.38 0.21 14.75
C GLY A 87 5.89 -1.22 14.54
N THR A 88 5.50 -1.91 13.46
CA THR A 88 6.13 -3.18 13.04
C THR A 88 6.29 -3.19 11.52
N PRO A 89 7.43 -3.63 10.94
CA PRO A 89 7.67 -3.55 9.49
C PRO A 89 6.51 -4.04 8.60
N GLU A 90 5.79 -5.08 9.03
CA GLU A 90 4.58 -5.63 8.41
C GLU A 90 3.46 -4.58 8.23
N ILE A 91 3.29 -3.71 9.22
CA ILE A 91 2.35 -2.60 9.20
C ILE A 91 2.86 -1.49 8.26
N GLU A 92 4.18 -1.31 8.14
CA GLU A 92 4.76 -0.31 7.22
C GLU A 92 4.45 -0.67 5.79
N GLU A 93 4.70 -1.92 5.45
CA GLU A 93 4.39 -2.47 4.14
C GLU A 93 2.89 -2.39 3.85
N ARG A 94 2.04 -2.75 4.82
CA ARG A 94 0.58 -2.70 4.65
C ARG A 94 0.05 -1.29 4.43
N LEU A 95 0.59 -0.29 5.11
CA LEU A 95 0.19 1.12 4.95
C LEU A 95 0.79 1.74 3.69
N HIS A 96 2.04 1.41 3.36
CA HIS A 96 2.72 1.84 2.13
C HIS A 96 1.96 1.41 0.88
N ASN A 97 1.39 0.20 0.88
CA ASN A 97 0.57 -0.30 -0.21
C ASN A 97 -0.80 0.41 -0.35
N MET A 98 -1.24 1.14 0.69
CA MET A 98 -2.50 1.90 0.70
C MET A 98 -2.29 3.42 0.49
N GLY A 99 -1.04 3.85 0.27
CA GLY A 99 -0.65 5.24 -0.02
C GLY A 99 0.75 5.58 0.48
N THR A 100 1.29 6.73 0.06
CA THR A 100 2.58 7.26 0.54
C THR A 100 2.43 7.80 1.97
N PHE A 101 2.31 6.89 2.93
CA PHE A 101 2.22 7.21 4.35
C PHE A 101 3.38 6.54 5.07
N HIS A 102 4.16 7.35 5.79
CA HIS A 102 5.34 6.88 6.50
C HIS A 102 5.07 6.89 8.00
N TYR A 103 5.58 5.89 8.70
CA TYR A 103 5.62 5.94 10.15
C TYR A 103 6.99 5.48 10.66
N LEU A 104 7.29 5.81 11.91
CA LEU A 104 8.51 5.41 12.59
C LEU A 104 8.19 4.89 14.00
N GLU A 105 8.77 3.75 14.35
CA GLU A 105 8.69 3.20 15.70
C GLU A 105 9.70 3.92 16.61
N LYS A 106 9.25 4.33 17.81
CA LYS A 106 10.15 4.81 18.87
C LYS A 106 10.86 3.62 19.54
N PRO A 107 12.17 3.68 19.81
CA PRO A 107 13.07 4.83 19.68
C PRO A 107 13.56 5.07 18.25
N LEU A 108 13.63 6.34 17.83
CA LEU A 108 14.01 6.72 16.47
C LEU A 108 15.52 6.62 16.23
N ASP A 109 15.90 6.03 15.10
CA ASP A 109 17.22 6.22 14.50
C ASP A 109 17.20 7.51 13.65
N LEU A 110 18.13 8.41 13.92
CA LEU A 110 18.22 9.72 13.25
C LEU A 110 18.49 9.61 11.74
N ASN A 111 19.26 8.61 11.31
CA ASN A 111 19.53 8.40 9.89
C ASN A 111 18.28 7.90 9.18
N VAL A 112 17.57 6.95 9.80
CA VAL A 112 16.29 6.44 9.27
C VAL A 112 15.25 7.54 9.20
N LEU A 113 15.17 8.42 10.22
CA LEU A 113 14.28 9.57 10.21
C LEU A 113 14.64 10.54 9.07
N ALA A 114 15.93 10.85 8.88
CA ALA A 114 16.39 11.73 7.81
C ALA A 114 16.05 11.14 6.42
N ASP A 115 16.31 9.85 6.21
CA ASP A 115 15.98 9.16 4.95
C ASP A 115 14.48 9.25 4.66
N LYS A 116 13.61 8.99 5.64
CA LYS A 116 12.16 9.13 5.46
C LYS A 116 11.71 10.57 5.22
N ILE A 117 12.39 11.56 5.81
CA ILE A 117 12.14 12.98 5.54
C ILE A 117 12.46 13.30 4.08
N PHE A 118 13.61 12.84 3.56
CA PHE A 118 13.98 13.02 2.17
C PHE A 118 12.98 12.36 1.22
N ASP A 119 12.65 11.09 1.45
CA ASP A 119 11.68 10.34 0.64
C ASP A 119 10.32 11.07 0.60
N ALA A 120 9.83 11.54 1.74
CA ALA A 120 8.55 12.23 1.84
C ALA A 120 8.56 13.61 1.15
N LEU A 121 9.67 14.36 1.25
CA LEU A 121 9.84 15.66 0.59
C LEU A 121 9.98 15.52 -0.94
N GLU A 122 10.65 14.47 -1.41
CA GLU A 122 10.75 14.15 -2.84
C GLU A 122 9.39 13.73 -3.40
N ALA A 123 8.66 12.86 -2.70
CA ALA A 123 7.32 12.45 -3.09
C ALA A 123 6.37 13.67 -3.16
N GLY A 124 6.37 14.52 -2.13
CA GLY A 124 5.55 15.73 -2.03
C GLY A 124 5.81 16.81 -3.07
N SER A 125 6.88 16.69 -3.86
CA SER A 125 7.21 17.64 -4.94
C SER A 125 6.34 17.45 -6.21
N SER A 126 5.47 16.43 -6.24
CA SER A 126 4.51 16.19 -7.33
C SER A 126 3.20 16.96 -7.10
N PRO A 127 2.88 18.01 -7.88
CA PRO A 127 1.73 18.89 -7.60
C PRO A 127 0.34 18.23 -7.72
N ASP A 128 0.25 17.06 -8.34
CA ASP A 128 -1.02 16.40 -8.70
C ASP A 128 -1.45 15.29 -7.72
N ARG A 129 -0.75 15.11 -6.58
CA ARG A 129 -1.04 14.03 -5.62
C ARG A 129 -1.43 14.58 -4.23
N ILE A 130 -2.42 13.93 -3.62
CA ILE A 130 -2.74 14.10 -2.20
C ILE A 130 -1.65 13.33 -1.42
N HIS A 131 -0.78 14.06 -0.72
CA HIS A 131 0.32 13.48 0.05
C HIS A 131 0.01 13.41 1.55
N GLY A 132 -1.05 14.07 2.00
CA GLY A 132 -1.52 14.01 3.38
C GLY A 132 -2.08 12.64 3.74
N ILE A 133 -2.50 12.50 4.99
CA ILE A 133 -3.02 11.23 5.50
C ILE A 133 -4.31 10.81 4.76
N SER A 134 -4.30 9.60 4.20
CA SER A 134 -5.49 9.00 3.59
C SER A 134 -6.46 8.52 4.67
N LEU A 135 -7.75 8.43 4.33
CA LEU A 135 -8.77 7.87 5.24
C LEU A 135 -8.38 6.47 5.69
N ALA A 136 -7.97 5.60 4.75
CA ALA A 136 -7.58 4.23 5.06
C ALA A 136 -6.43 4.14 6.06
N ALA A 137 -5.36 4.95 5.86
CA ALA A 137 -4.25 5.02 6.80
C ALA A 137 -4.73 5.50 8.18
N PHE A 138 -5.60 6.53 8.23
CA PHE A 138 -6.17 7.03 9.47
C PHE A 138 -6.99 5.96 10.21
N LEU A 139 -7.86 5.21 9.52
CA LEU A 139 -8.64 4.14 10.13
C LEU A 139 -7.75 3.02 10.67
N GLN A 140 -6.70 2.66 9.95
CA GLN A 140 -5.74 1.64 10.38
C GLN A 140 -4.98 2.08 11.65
N LEU A 141 -4.63 3.38 11.77
CA LEU A 141 -4.04 3.92 12.99
C LEU A 141 -4.99 3.85 14.18
N LEU A 142 -6.30 4.09 13.98
CA LEU A 142 -7.30 3.95 15.04
C LEU A 142 -7.37 2.51 15.55
N GLU A 143 -7.32 1.53 14.63
CA GLU A 143 -7.29 0.10 14.96
C GLU A 143 -6.05 -0.25 15.78
N MET A 144 -4.86 0.14 15.30
CA MET A 144 -3.59 -0.17 15.95
C MET A 144 -3.45 0.44 17.35
N GLU A 145 -3.80 1.72 17.49
CA GLU A 145 -3.73 2.42 18.78
C GLU A 145 -4.91 2.10 19.70
N ASN A 146 -5.75 1.11 19.34
CA ASN A 146 -6.92 0.65 20.08
C ASN A 146 -7.84 1.82 20.50
N LYS A 147 -8.05 2.78 19.60
CA LYS A 147 -8.79 4.00 19.93
C LYS A 147 -10.29 3.73 20.04
N THR A 148 -10.92 4.41 21.00
CA THR A 148 -12.38 4.46 21.13
C THR A 148 -12.83 5.87 20.78
N CYS A 149 -13.53 6.02 19.66
CA CYS A 149 -13.93 7.33 19.15
C CYS A 149 -15.09 7.22 18.16
N THR A 150 -15.70 8.36 17.89
CA THR A 150 -16.52 8.57 16.70
C THR A 150 -15.70 9.42 15.74
N LEU A 151 -15.48 8.90 14.53
CA LEU A 151 -14.84 9.63 13.45
C LEU A 151 -15.93 10.13 12.50
N THR A 152 -16.00 11.44 12.32
CA THR A 152 -16.86 12.06 11.31
C THR A 152 -16.02 12.32 10.07
N VAL A 153 -16.51 11.83 8.92
CA VAL A 153 -15.86 11.96 7.62
C VAL A 153 -16.79 12.78 6.74
N ARG A 154 -16.26 13.79 6.05
CA ARG A 154 -17.02 14.65 5.14
C ARG A 154 -16.35 14.72 3.78
N SER A 155 -17.13 14.57 2.72
CA SER A 155 -16.65 14.77 1.34
C SER A 155 -17.76 15.24 0.42
N ARG A 156 -17.50 16.27 -0.40
CA ARG A 156 -18.41 16.79 -1.45
C ARG A 156 -19.89 16.98 -1.01
N GLY A 157 -20.11 17.36 0.26
CA GLY A 157 -21.45 17.58 0.83
C GLY A 157 -22.08 16.37 1.51
N ASN A 158 -21.45 15.18 1.42
CA ASN A 158 -21.79 14.02 2.22
C ASN A 158 -21.10 14.08 3.58
N GLU A 159 -21.79 13.56 4.60
CA GLU A 159 -21.27 13.38 5.95
C GLU A 159 -21.59 11.95 6.39
N GLY A 160 -20.60 11.28 6.94
CA GLY A 160 -20.72 9.93 7.47
C GLY A 160 -19.97 9.79 8.78
N HIS A 161 -20.40 8.85 9.61
CA HIS A 161 -19.84 8.60 10.92
C HIS A 161 -19.35 7.16 11.02
N LEU A 162 -18.14 6.96 11.52
CA LEU A 162 -17.53 5.66 11.82
C LEU A 162 -17.29 5.56 13.32
N TYR A 163 -17.77 4.48 13.94
CA TYR A 163 -17.72 4.31 15.39
C TYR A 163 -16.73 3.22 15.75
N PHE A 164 -15.68 3.60 16.47
CA PHE A 164 -14.63 2.71 16.93
C PHE A 164 -14.73 2.47 18.43
N VAL A 165 -14.55 1.22 18.85
CA VAL A 165 -14.40 0.83 20.25
C VAL A 165 -13.19 -0.06 20.38
N LYS A 166 -12.18 0.40 21.13
CA LYS A 166 -10.89 -0.29 21.29
C LYS A 166 -10.25 -0.70 19.95
N GLY A 167 -10.26 0.20 18.98
CA GLY A 167 -9.72 -0.04 17.64
C GLY A 167 -10.64 -0.81 16.69
N GLU A 168 -11.70 -1.42 17.20
CA GLU A 168 -12.64 -2.20 16.39
C GLU A 168 -13.71 -1.28 15.78
N LEU A 169 -13.93 -1.39 14.46
CA LEU A 169 -15.01 -0.68 13.78
C LEU A 169 -16.36 -1.36 14.09
N MET A 170 -17.19 -0.68 14.89
CA MET A 170 -18.43 -1.25 15.43
C MET A 170 -19.65 -0.99 14.53
N GLN A 171 -19.70 0.20 13.94
CA GLN A 171 -20.81 0.69 13.13
C GLN A 171 -20.33 1.81 12.22
N ALA A 172 -21.07 2.02 11.13
CA ALA A 172 -20.99 3.20 10.29
C ALA A 172 -22.40 3.73 10.00
N ASP A 173 -22.54 5.03 9.74
CA ASP A 173 -23.78 5.59 9.21
C ASP A 173 -23.56 6.75 8.24
N ILE A 174 -24.48 6.86 7.28
CA ILE A 174 -24.62 7.97 6.33
C ILE A 174 -26.11 8.32 6.30
N GLY A 175 -26.53 9.28 7.13
CA GLY A 175 -27.95 9.62 7.28
C GLY A 175 -28.79 8.42 7.76
N GLU A 176 -29.59 7.84 6.87
CA GLU A 176 -30.43 6.66 7.18
C GLU A 176 -29.73 5.32 6.91
N VAL A 177 -28.68 5.29 6.09
CA VAL A 177 -27.92 4.07 5.76
C VAL A 177 -26.99 3.75 6.93
N LYS A 178 -26.96 2.47 7.37
CA LYS A 178 -26.19 2.04 8.54
C LYS A 178 -25.48 0.71 8.31
N GLY A 179 -24.44 0.46 9.11
CA GLY A 179 -23.72 -0.80 9.11
C GLY A 179 -22.67 -0.87 8.01
N GLU A 180 -22.45 -2.07 7.46
CA GLU A 180 -21.37 -2.34 6.51
C GLU A 180 -21.48 -1.53 5.21
N GLU A 181 -22.70 -1.37 4.69
CA GLU A 181 -22.95 -0.59 3.47
C GLU A 181 -22.48 0.87 3.62
N ALA A 182 -22.78 1.49 4.76
CA ALA A 182 -22.31 2.84 5.07
C ALA A 182 -20.77 2.88 5.21
N ALA A 183 -20.16 1.85 5.78
CA ALA A 183 -18.71 1.80 5.95
C ALA A 183 -17.97 1.71 4.60
N LEU A 184 -18.44 0.82 3.72
CA LEU A 184 -17.87 0.63 2.38
C LEU A 184 -17.97 1.90 1.53
N ASP A 185 -19.10 2.61 1.61
CA ASP A 185 -19.28 3.87 0.88
C ASP A 185 -18.35 4.97 1.43
N ILE A 186 -18.31 5.19 2.75
CA ILE A 186 -17.43 6.20 3.38
C ILE A 186 -15.96 5.97 3.00
N VAL A 187 -15.47 4.72 3.02
CA VAL A 187 -14.09 4.37 2.67
C VAL A 187 -13.74 4.69 1.22
N ALA A 188 -14.72 4.65 0.33
CA ALA A 188 -14.54 4.96 -1.09
C ALA A 188 -14.50 6.46 -1.40
N TRP A 189 -14.71 7.35 -0.41
CA TRP A 189 -14.74 8.80 -0.63
C TRP A 189 -13.34 9.40 -0.87
N ASP A 190 -13.27 10.35 -1.80
CA ASP A 190 -12.08 11.14 -2.09
C ASP A 190 -12.07 12.47 -1.35
N ASN A 191 -10.87 13.02 -1.12
CA ASN A 191 -10.68 14.36 -0.55
C ASN A 191 -11.52 14.58 0.73
N VAL A 192 -11.36 13.68 1.68
CA VAL A 192 -12.15 13.69 2.90
C VAL A 192 -11.60 14.69 3.91
N ALA A 193 -12.49 15.40 4.59
CA ALA A 193 -12.18 16.11 5.83
C ALA A 193 -12.63 15.25 7.01
N MET A 194 -11.74 15.11 8.00
CA MET A 194 -11.98 14.27 9.17
C MET A 194 -12.12 15.09 10.45
N GLU A 195 -12.94 14.60 11.37
CA GLU A 195 -13.09 15.14 12.71
C GLU A 195 -13.27 13.99 13.70
N ILE A 196 -12.43 13.94 14.74
CA ILE A 196 -12.45 12.88 15.74
C ILE A 196 -13.05 13.38 17.06
N GLN A 197 -13.91 12.56 17.65
CA GLN A 197 -14.46 12.78 18.99
C GLN A 197 -14.21 11.56 19.85
N TYR A 198 -13.57 11.72 21.00
CA TYR A 198 -13.23 10.64 21.95
C TYR A 198 -14.42 10.13 22.77
N THR A 199 -15.58 10.09 22.15
CA THR A 199 -16.83 9.55 22.70
C THR A 199 -17.44 8.61 21.67
N CYS A 200 -17.79 7.41 22.09
CA CYS A 200 -18.52 6.44 21.27
C CYS A 200 -19.76 5.97 22.03
N THR A 201 -20.95 6.16 21.44
CA THR A 201 -22.24 5.82 22.07
C THR A 201 -22.78 4.46 21.62
N VAL A 202 -22.15 3.85 20.61
CA VAL A 202 -22.55 2.56 20.04
C VAL A 202 -22.19 1.42 20.98
N LYS A 203 -23.18 0.60 21.34
CA LYS A 203 -23.00 -0.56 22.23
C LYS A 203 -23.10 -1.91 21.52
N LYS A 204 -23.66 -1.93 20.30
CA LYS A 204 -23.90 -3.16 19.53
C LYS A 204 -23.09 -3.09 18.25
N LYS A 205 -22.30 -4.13 17.99
CA LYS A 205 -21.58 -4.31 16.74
C LYS A 205 -22.58 -4.61 15.62
N SER A 206 -22.49 -3.86 14.53
CA SER A 206 -23.33 -3.98 13.34
C SER A 206 -22.53 -4.29 12.07
N ILE A 207 -21.22 -4.07 12.11
CA ILE A 207 -20.26 -4.44 11.06
C ILE A 207 -19.58 -5.71 11.53
N GLY A 208 -19.75 -6.82 10.82
CA GLY A 208 -19.15 -8.12 11.16
C GLY A 208 -17.74 -8.29 10.61
N LEU A 209 -17.45 -7.65 9.47
CA LEU A 209 -16.19 -7.78 8.75
C LEU A 209 -15.02 -7.06 9.47
N PRO A 210 -13.79 -7.60 9.40
CA PRO A 210 -12.58 -6.89 9.83
C PRO A 210 -12.35 -5.61 9.02
N LEU A 211 -11.69 -4.61 9.63
CA LEU A 211 -11.39 -3.34 8.95
C LEU A 211 -10.62 -3.54 7.64
N ALA A 212 -9.69 -4.49 7.62
CA ALA A 212 -8.94 -4.88 6.43
C ALA A 212 -9.84 -5.18 5.22
N GLU A 213 -10.91 -5.94 5.45
CA GLU A 213 -11.83 -6.39 4.42
C GLU A 213 -12.73 -5.24 3.94
N ILE A 214 -13.21 -4.41 4.86
CA ILE A 214 -13.93 -3.17 4.54
C ILE A 214 -13.07 -2.24 3.68
N LEU A 215 -11.77 -2.10 4.00
CA LEU A 215 -10.84 -1.28 3.22
C LEU A 215 -10.64 -1.84 1.81
N MET A 216 -10.34 -3.15 1.69
CA MET A 216 -10.14 -3.79 0.38
C MET A 216 -11.39 -3.71 -0.50
N GLU A 217 -12.55 -4.01 0.06
CA GLU A 217 -13.81 -3.98 -0.69
C GLU A 217 -14.22 -2.55 -1.06
N GLY A 218 -13.99 -1.58 -0.17
CA GLY A 218 -14.19 -0.15 -0.46
C GLY A 218 -13.32 0.34 -1.62
N PHE A 219 -12.04 -0.05 -1.64
CA PHE A 219 -11.14 0.26 -2.77
C PHE A 219 -11.56 -0.43 -4.06
N ARG A 220 -11.98 -1.70 -4.00
CA ARG A 220 -12.51 -2.43 -5.18
C ARG A 220 -13.71 -1.71 -5.79
N ILE A 221 -14.67 -1.30 -4.94
CA ILE A 221 -15.87 -0.56 -5.37
C ILE A 221 -15.48 0.78 -6.00
N LYS A 222 -14.49 1.48 -5.42
CA LYS A 222 -13.98 2.75 -5.95
C LYS A 222 -13.37 2.57 -7.34
N ASP A 223 -12.46 1.60 -7.51
CA ASP A 223 -11.82 1.32 -8.80
C ASP A 223 -12.84 0.93 -9.88
N GLU A 224 -13.85 0.15 -9.51
CA GLU A 224 -14.96 -0.19 -10.41
C GLU A 224 -15.75 1.05 -10.84
N LYS A 225 -16.12 1.94 -9.90
CA LYS A 225 -16.82 3.19 -10.19
C LYS A 225 -15.98 4.10 -11.09
N GLU A 226 -14.70 4.26 -10.82
CA GLU A 226 -13.80 5.06 -11.65
C GLU A 226 -13.63 4.49 -13.08
N SER A 227 -13.55 3.16 -13.21
CA SER A 227 -13.47 2.50 -14.52
C SER A 227 -14.77 2.69 -15.35
N LEU A 228 -15.92 2.72 -14.68
CA LEU A 228 -17.23 2.95 -15.28
C LEU A 228 -17.46 4.43 -15.65
N GLU A 229 -16.93 5.37 -14.88
CA GLU A 229 -16.98 6.80 -15.21
C GLU A 229 -16.04 7.16 -16.37
N LYS A 230 -14.83 6.60 -16.39
CA LYS A 230 -13.87 6.74 -17.51
C LYS A 230 -14.38 6.12 -18.82
N SER A 231 -15.32 5.17 -18.76
CA SER A 231 -15.97 4.58 -19.95
C SER A 231 -17.22 5.36 -20.39
N LYS A 232 -17.94 6.03 -19.48
CA LYS A 232 -19.05 6.93 -19.84
C LYS A 232 -18.56 8.23 -20.50
N ASP A 233 -17.44 8.79 -20.06
CA ASP A 233 -16.89 10.05 -20.60
C ASP A 233 -16.32 9.90 -22.04
N LYS A 234 -16.02 8.65 -22.47
CA LYS A 234 -15.63 8.33 -23.85
C LYS A 234 -16.80 8.31 -24.85
N SER A 235 -18.05 8.49 -24.39
CA SER A 235 -19.25 8.44 -25.24
C SER A 235 -19.57 9.74 -25.97
N VAL A 236 -18.91 10.86 -25.63
CA VAL A 236 -19.18 12.18 -26.21
C VAL A 236 -17.89 12.85 -26.64
N LYS A 237 -17.35 12.41 -27.79
CA LYS A 237 -16.71 13.23 -28.84
C LYS A 237 -16.04 12.31 -29.86
N LYS A 238 -16.65 12.23 -31.04
CA LYS A 238 -16.08 11.58 -32.22
C LYS A 238 -15.10 12.53 -32.91
N GLU A 239 -13.96 11.95 -33.28
CA GLU A 239 -13.12 12.21 -34.47
C GLU A 239 -12.63 13.65 -34.72
N ASP A 240 -11.33 13.91 -34.50
CA ASP A 240 -10.37 13.98 -35.61
C ASP A 240 -8.89 13.98 -35.17
N HIS A 241 -8.12 13.16 -35.90
CA HIS A 241 -6.67 13.03 -36.12
C HIS A 241 -5.61 13.69 -35.21
N ILE A 242 -4.85 12.81 -34.53
CA ILE A 242 -3.38 12.65 -34.43
C ILE A 242 -2.49 13.90 -34.57
N ASP A 243 -1.77 14.28 -33.51
CA ASP A 243 -0.33 13.95 -33.34
C ASP A 243 0.18 14.34 -31.92
N GLY A 244 1.18 13.61 -31.41
CA GLY A 244 1.98 14.06 -30.25
C GLY A 244 2.10 13.13 -29.04
N LYS A 245 2.91 12.06 -29.19
CA LYS A 245 3.82 11.39 -28.22
C LYS A 245 3.64 11.57 -26.70
N ILE A 246 3.73 10.43 -25.98
CA ILE A 246 4.34 10.09 -24.66
C ILE A 246 3.66 8.77 -24.23
N LYS A 247 4.27 7.65 -23.80
CA LYS A 247 5.59 7.25 -23.28
C LYS A 247 5.75 5.74 -23.53
N GLU A 248 6.98 5.27 -23.72
CA GLU A 248 7.33 3.84 -23.86
C GLU A 248 6.79 2.99 -22.70
N VAL A 249 5.95 2.02 -23.02
CA VAL A 249 5.59 0.88 -22.16
C VAL A 249 6.26 -0.34 -22.78
N VAL A 250 7.07 -1.05 -22.00
CA VAL A 250 7.72 -2.30 -22.42
C VAL A 250 6.62 -3.30 -22.81
N LYS A 251 6.69 -3.79 -24.05
CA LYS A 251 5.70 -4.66 -24.71
C LYS A 251 5.74 -6.06 -24.10
N VAL A 252 4.68 -6.49 -23.43
CA VAL A 252 4.35 -7.92 -23.33
C VAL A 252 2.91 -8.09 -23.78
N ASP A 253 2.69 -9.02 -24.73
CA ASP A 253 1.36 -9.26 -25.28
C ASP A 253 0.50 -10.07 -24.28
N ILE A 254 -0.36 -9.35 -23.55
CA ILE A 254 -1.28 -9.90 -22.55
C ILE A 254 -2.15 -11.04 -23.14
N LYS A 255 -2.51 -10.98 -24.44
CA LYS A 255 -3.32 -12.06 -25.05
C LYS A 255 -2.53 -13.36 -25.17
N LYS A 256 -1.23 -13.28 -25.44
CA LYS A 256 -0.36 -14.47 -25.51
C LYS A 256 -0.06 -15.03 -24.12
N LEU A 257 0.12 -14.17 -23.10
CA LEU A 257 0.24 -14.63 -21.71
C LEU A 257 -1.01 -15.38 -21.23
N LYS A 258 -2.21 -14.88 -21.57
CA LYS A 258 -3.46 -15.60 -21.29
C LYS A 258 -3.50 -16.96 -21.99
N LYS A 259 -3.08 -17.04 -23.25
CA LYS A 259 -2.98 -18.32 -23.98
C LYS A 259 -1.96 -19.27 -23.34
N ALA A 260 -0.87 -18.76 -22.80
CA ALA A 260 0.12 -19.55 -22.07
C ALA A 260 -0.47 -20.14 -20.78
N MET A 261 -1.24 -19.33 -20.05
CA MET A 261 -1.96 -19.77 -18.84
C MET A 261 -3.01 -20.85 -19.18
N GLU A 262 -3.78 -20.69 -20.25
CA GLU A 262 -4.75 -21.71 -20.69
C GLU A 262 -4.09 -23.04 -21.07
N ALA A 263 -2.95 -23.00 -21.79
CA ALA A 263 -2.21 -24.21 -22.12
C ALA A 263 -1.70 -24.96 -20.87
N LEU A 264 -1.37 -24.21 -19.80
CA LEU A 264 -0.91 -24.76 -18.54
C LEU A 264 -2.06 -25.43 -17.77
N LYS A 265 -3.27 -24.84 -17.82
CA LYS A 265 -4.50 -25.46 -17.30
C LYS A 265 -4.85 -26.74 -18.05
N GLU A 266 -4.72 -26.75 -19.38
CA GLU A 266 -5.00 -27.94 -20.19
C GLU A 266 -4.05 -29.11 -19.84
N ASP A 267 -2.77 -28.82 -19.65
CA ASP A 267 -1.76 -29.86 -19.38
C ASP A 267 -1.82 -30.40 -17.94
N LEU A 268 -2.19 -29.57 -16.96
CA LEU A 268 -2.20 -29.94 -15.53
C LEU A 268 -3.59 -30.28 -14.97
N GLY A 269 -4.66 -29.88 -15.68
CA GLY A 269 -6.05 -30.13 -15.28
C GLY A 269 -6.34 -29.74 -13.82
N ASP A 270 -7.10 -30.57 -13.13
CA ASP A 270 -7.52 -30.36 -11.72
C ASP A 270 -6.37 -30.45 -10.70
N GLY A 271 -5.15 -30.75 -11.15
CA GLY A 271 -3.95 -30.70 -10.31
C GLY A 271 -3.31 -29.31 -10.25
N LEU A 272 -3.70 -28.37 -11.11
CA LEU A 272 -3.29 -26.98 -10.97
C LEU A 272 -4.17 -26.27 -9.93
N VAL A 273 -3.61 -26.06 -8.74
CA VAL A 273 -4.32 -25.43 -7.63
C VAL A 273 -4.37 -23.92 -7.80
N TYR A 274 -3.26 -23.33 -8.24
CA TYR A 274 -3.10 -21.89 -8.42
C TYR A 274 -2.01 -21.61 -9.47
N ALA A 275 -2.15 -20.52 -10.23
CA ALA A 275 -1.05 -19.96 -10.99
C ALA A 275 -1.21 -18.47 -11.23
N ASP A 276 -0.11 -17.73 -11.24
CA ASP A 276 -0.06 -16.31 -11.54
C ASP A 276 1.17 -15.93 -12.35
N ILE A 277 1.05 -14.83 -13.09
CA ILE A 277 2.17 -14.13 -13.70
C ILE A 277 2.08 -12.70 -13.21
N PHE A 278 3.09 -12.24 -12.48
CA PHE A 278 3.13 -10.87 -11.96
C PHE A 278 4.42 -10.17 -12.37
N SER A 279 4.35 -8.84 -12.45
CA SER A 279 5.49 -7.99 -12.75
C SER A 279 6.30 -7.75 -11.48
N THR A 280 7.63 -7.89 -11.57
CA THR A 280 8.54 -7.62 -10.45
C THR A 280 8.75 -6.13 -10.21
N ARG A 281 8.23 -5.25 -11.09
CA ARG A 281 8.39 -3.80 -10.98
C ARG A 281 7.32 -3.14 -10.10
N ASP A 282 6.10 -3.62 -10.20
CA ASP A 282 4.90 -3.04 -9.57
C ASP A 282 4.08 -4.08 -8.78
N GLY A 283 4.53 -5.35 -8.74
CA GLY A 283 3.88 -6.43 -7.99
C GLY A 283 2.52 -6.85 -8.52
N GLN A 284 2.06 -6.27 -9.65
CA GLN A 284 0.73 -6.54 -10.16
C GLN A 284 0.67 -7.87 -10.90
N ALA A 285 -0.33 -8.69 -10.53
CA ALA A 285 -0.69 -9.88 -11.28
C ALA A 285 -1.32 -9.49 -12.63
N ILE A 286 -0.70 -9.97 -13.71
CA ILE A 286 -1.08 -9.69 -15.10
C ILE A 286 -2.08 -10.73 -15.59
N VAL A 287 -1.87 -11.99 -15.18
CA VAL A 287 -2.74 -13.13 -15.49
C VAL A 287 -2.72 -14.08 -14.29
N ALA A 288 -3.89 -14.52 -13.83
CA ALA A 288 -4.00 -15.50 -12.74
C ALA A 288 -5.04 -16.58 -13.04
N HIS A 289 -4.91 -17.73 -12.39
CA HIS A 289 -5.84 -18.85 -12.39
C HIS A 289 -6.14 -19.29 -10.96
N ASN A 290 -7.44 -19.49 -10.68
CA ASN A 290 -7.96 -19.83 -9.36
C ASN A 290 -7.37 -18.92 -8.26
N PRO A 291 -7.53 -17.58 -8.38
CA PRO A 291 -6.96 -16.63 -7.42
C PRO A 291 -7.47 -16.98 -6.03
N ASN A 292 -6.54 -17.24 -5.11
CA ASN A 292 -6.83 -17.69 -3.77
C ASN A 292 -5.92 -16.91 -2.83
N PRO A 293 -6.47 -16.07 -1.94
CA PRO A 293 -5.67 -15.22 -1.06
C PRO A 293 -4.60 -15.97 -0.25
N VAL A 294 -4.83 -17.24 0.09
CA VAL A 294 -3.85 -18.09 0.79
C VAL A 294 -2.70 -18.48 -0.13
N ALA A 295 -3.00 -18.80 -1.39
CA ALA A 295 -1.97 -19.10 -2.39
C ALA A 295 -1.22 -17.82 -2.78
N ASP A 296 -1.92 -16.70 -3.01
CA ASP A 296 -1.31 -15.40 -3.33
C ASP A 296 -0.33 -14.97 -2.22
N ALA A 297 -0.75 -15.07 -0.95
CA ALA A 297 0.12 -14.77 0.20
C ALA A 297 1.32 -15.72 0.31
N LEU A 298 1.12 -17.01 0.01
CA LEU A 298 2.20 -17.99 -0.04
C LEU A 298 3.22 -17.66 -1.14
N PHE A 299 2.77 -17.35 -2.37
CA PHE A 299 3.68 -16.98 -3.47
C PHE A 299 4.37 -15.65 -3.22
N THR A 300 3.68 -14.68 -2.61
CA THR A 300 4.29 -13.42 -2.18
C THR A 300 5.40 -13.68 -1.17
N SER A 301 5.15 -14.52 -0.16
CA SER A 301 6.14 -14.87 0.88
C SER A 301 7.33 -15.62 0.30
N ILE A 302 7.09 -16.60 -0.57
CA ILE A 302 8.14 -17.36 -1.26
C ILE A 302 8.98 -16.42 -2.14
N THR A 303 8.33 -15.53 -2.89
CA THR A 303 9.02 -14.60 -3.79
C THR A 303 9.84 -13.58 -3.01
N ALA A 304 9.29 -13.02 -1.94
CA ALA A 304 10.02 -12.11 -1.05
C ALA A 304 11.26 -12.79 -0.45
N ALA A 305 11.13 -14.03 0.04
CA ALA A 305 12.25 -14.79 0.58
C ALA A 305 13.32 -15.10 -0.49
N LEU A 306 12.91 -15.38 -1.73
CA LEU A 306 13.83 -15.57 -2.86
C LEU A 306 14.55 -14.26 -3.21
N ILE A 307 13.84 -13.14 -3.30
CA ILE A 307 14.40 -11.82 -3.58
C ILE A 307 15.40 -11.41 -2.48
N ASP A 308 15.03 -11.57 -1.22
CA ASP A 308 15.90 -11.26 -0.08
C ASP A 308 17.17 -12.15 -0.09
N ALA A 309 17.02 -13.44 -0.40
CA ALA A 309 18.16 -14.34 -0.57
C ALA A 309 19.08 -13.88 -1.71
N PHE A 310 18.54 -13.41 -2.85
CA PHE A 310 19.35 -12.85 -3.93
C PHE A 310 20.04 -11.54 -3.55
N ASN A 311 19.34 -10.64 -2.85
CA ASN A 311 19.89 -9.37 -2.40
C ASN A 311 21.00 -9.57 -1.36
N THR A 312 20.84 -10.54 -0.46
CA THR A 312 21.86 -10.93 0.52
C THR A 312 23.08 -11.56 -0.16
N LEU A 313 22.87 -12.41 -1.18
CA LEU A 313 23.95 -12.94 -2.01
C LEU A 313 24.64 -11.85 -2.84
N ALA A 314 23.92 -10.79 -3.22
CA ALA A 314 24.47 -9.65 -3.95
C ALA A 314 25.51 -8.85 -3.17
N GLN A 315 25.41 -8.85 -1.84
CA GLN A 315 26.38 -8.22 -0.94
C GLN A 315 27.70 -9.01 -0.87
N THR A 316 27.68 -10.30 -1.21
CA THR A 316 28.82 -11.21 -1.05
C THR A 316 29.46 -11.64 -2.39
N ASP A 317 28.71 -11.67 -3.50
CA ASP A 317 29.23 -12.03 -4.84
C ASP A 317 28.33 -11.48 -5.97
N LYS A 318 28.82 -10.46 -6.71
CA LYS A 318 28.04 -9.74 -7.73
C LYS A 318 27.56 -10.62 -8.91
N GLU A 319 28.21 -11.76 -9.17
CA GLU A 319 27.75 -12.70 -10.21
C GLU A 319 26.62 -13.64 -9.74
N LYS A 320 26.44 -13.83 -8.42
CA LYS A 320 25.35 -14.63 -7.82
C LYS A 320 24.16 -13.78 -7.36
N ALA A 321 24.30 -12.47 -7.46
CA ALA A 321 23.38 -11.39 -7.11
C ALA A 321 22.12 -11.25 -7.99
N GLN A 322 21.87 -12.18 -8.90
CA GLN A 322 20.80 -12.03 -9.90
C GLN A 322 19.86 -13.22 -9.86
N PRO A 323 18.54 -13.00 -9.98
CA PRO A 323 17.59 -14.09 -10.15
C PRO A 323 18.01 -14.94 -11.36
N PRO A 324 17.73 -16.25 -11.34
CA PRO A 324 18.15 -17.14 -12.40
C PRO A 324 17.69 -16.64 -13.76
N LYS A 325 18.57 -16.75 -14.76
CA LYS A 325 18.19 -16.47 -16.15
C LYS A 325 17.00 -17.33 -16.55
N ILE A 326 16.20 -16.82 -17.49
CA ILE A 326 15.08 -17.51 -18.13
C ILE A 326 15.47 -18.97 -18.42
N GLY A 327 14.64 -19.92 -17.96
CA GLY A 327 14.92 -21.35 -18.10
C GLY A 327 15.31 -22.08 -16.82
N ARG A 328 15.58 -21.35 -15.71
CA ARG A 328 15.79 -21.93 -14.38
C ARG A 328 14.66 -21.55 -13.45
N TYR A 329 14.19 -22.49 -12.65
CA TYR A 329 13.06 -22.32 -11.74
C TYR A 329 13.40 -22.84 -10.34
N PHE A 330 12.64 -22.39 -9.33
CA PHE A 330 12.69 -22.91 -7.97
C PHE A 330 11.48 -23.78 -7.72
N GLN A 331 11.68 -24.89 -7.01
CA GLN A 331 10.61 -25.72 -6.50
C GLN A 331 10.72 -25.85 -5.00
N ILE A 332 9.57 -25.69 -4.36
CA ILE A 332 9.40 -25.82 -2.92
C ILE A 332 8.32 -26.88 -2.73
N GLU A 333 8.72 -28.00 -2.16
CA GLU A 333 7.79 -29.01 -1.68
C GLU A 333 7.15 -28.50 -0.39
N LEU A 334 5.83 -28.49 -0.38
CA LEU A 334 5.01 -28.07 0.75
C LEU A 334 4.44 -29.31 1.44
N GLU A 335 3.99 -29.12 2.68
CA GLU A 335 3.17 -30.12 3.37
C GLU A 335 1.89 -30.39 2.55
N ASP A 336 1.37 -31.62 2.60
CA ASP A 336 0.21 -32.10 1.84
C ASP A 336 0.41 -32.34 0.32
N GLN A 337 1.55 -32.91 -0.11
CA GLN A 337 1.75 -33.34 -1.52
C GLN A 337 1.53 -32.18 -2.51
N LYS A 338 2.02 -30.98 -2.19
CA LYS A 338 1.94 -29.82 -3.07
C LYS A 338 3.32 -29.31 -3.40
N VAL A 339 3.49 -28.86 -4.63
CA VAL A 339 4.73 -28.25 -5.10
C VAL A 339 4.42 -26.84 -5.58
N ALA A 340 5.04 -25.87 -4.92
CA ALA A 340 5.12 -24.51 -5.43
C ALA A 340 6.32 -24.40 -6.36
N THR A 341 6.08 -23.93 -7.59
CA THR A 341 7.14 -23.64 -8.57
C THR A 341 7.16 -22.15 -8.84
N VAL A 342 8.34 -21.55 -8.79
CA VAL A 342 8.58 -20.15 -9.12
C VAL A 342 9.52 -20.08 -10.31
N ILE A 343 9.04 -19.49 -11.41
CA ILE A 343 9.77 -19.38 -12.67
C ILE A 343 10.07 -17.88 -12.92
N PRO A 344 11.32 -17.43 -12.72
CA PRO A 344 11.76 -16.10 -13.11
C PRO A 344 11.80 -15.97 -14.64
N LEU A 345 11.19 -14.91 -15.14
CA LEU A 345 10.97 -14.64 -16.57
C LEU A 345 11.36 -13.20 -16.93
N GLY A 346 12.53 -12.75 -16.44
CA GLY A 346 13.01 -11.38 -16.59
C GLY A 346 12.35 -10.45 -15.58
N ASP A 347 11.63 -9.42 -16.04
CA ASP A 347 10.86 -8.49 -15.19
C ASP A 347 9.53 -9.06 -14.71
N TYR A 348 9.35 -10.37 -14.86
CA TYR A 348 8.13 -11.09 -14.53
C TYR A 348 8.48 -12.36 -13.78
N ILE A 349 7.58 -12.79 -12.91
CA ILE A 349 7.65 -14.07 -12.23
C ILE A 349 6.36 -14.82 -12.51
N TRP A 350 6.50 -16.12 -12.80
CA TRP A 350 5.37 -17.03 -12.91
C TRP A 350 5.39 -18.00 -11.73
N GLY A 351 4.40 -17.90 -10.85
CA GLY A 351 4.15 -18.83 -9.74
C GLY A 351 3.12 -19.89 -10.12
N THR A 352 3.35 -21.15 -9.73
CA THR A 352 2.36 -22.23 -9.87
C THR A 352 2.32 -23.11 -8.64
N LEU A 353 1.13 -23.41 -8.12
CA LEU A 353 0.89 -24.41 -7.09
C LEU A 353 0.26 -25.65 -7.69
N VAL A 354 0.92 -26.78 -7.55
CA VAL A 354 0.48 -28.05 -8.15
C VAL A 354 0.30 -29.10 -7.07
N ASP A 355 -0.83 -29.80 -7.12
CA ASP A 355 -1.16 -30.97 -6.31
C ASP A 355 -0.53 -32.22 -6.93
N THR A 356 0.47 -32.80 -6.27
CA THR A 356 1.24 -33.93 -6.77
C THR A 356 0.55 -35.28 -6.58
N ASP A 357 -0.57 -35.35 -5.85
CA ASP A 357 -1.43 -36.54 -5.85
C ASP A 357 -2.20 -36.69 -7.17
N LYS A 358 -2.41 -35.58 -7.88
CA LYS A 358 -3.15 -35.54 -9.15
C LYS A 358 -2.25 -35.42 -10.37
N VAL A 359 -1.08 -34.81 -10.22
CA VAL A 359 -0.12 -34.56 -11.30
C VAL A 359 1.20 -35.22 -10.98
N GLN A 360 1.73 -36.01 -11.93
CA GLN A 360 3.08 -36.53 -11.81
C GLN A 360 4.11 -35.40 -11.91
N VAL A 361 5.02 -35.33 -10.94
CA VAL A 361 6.13 -34.36 -10.93
C VAL A 361 6.97 -34.45 -12.22
N GLY A 362 7.09 -35.64 -12.81
CA GLY A 362 7.74 -35.84 -14.10
C GLY A 362 7.07 -35.10 -15.28
N LEU A 363 5.75 -35.00 -15.28
CA LEU A 363 4.99 -34.22 -16.28
C LEU A 363 5.21 -32.72 -16.06
N LEU A 364 5.12 -32.27 -14.81
CA LEU A 364 5.38 -30.88 -14.43
C LEU A 364 6.79 -30.42 -14.88
N ASN A 365 7.82 -31.20 -14.53
CA ASN A 365 9.21 -30.81 -14.73
C ASN A 365 9.71 -30.96 -16.17
N ASN A 366 9.28 -32.01 -16.88
CA ASN A 366 9.84 -32.31 -18.21
C ASN A 366 8.96 -31.83 -19.36
N VAL A 367 7.71 -31.45 -19.10
CA VAL A 367 6.76 -31.05 -20.16
C VAL A 367 6.20 -29.66 -19.89
N VAL A 368 5.58 -29.46 -18.72
CA VAL A 368 4.79 -28.25 -18.46
C VAL A 368 5.68 -27.02 -18.25
N ILE A 369 6.67 -27.10 -17.35
CA ILE A 369 7.58 -25.98 -17.08
C ILE A 369 8.37 -25.56 -18.34
N PRO A 370 9.01 -26.48 -19.09
CA PRO A 370 9.67 -26.11 -20.35
C PRO A 370 8.74 -25.45 -21.37
N LYS A 371 7.49 -25.93 -21.47
CA LYS A 371 6.47 -25.34 -22.37
C LYS A 371 6.04 -23.95 -21.91
N ALA A 372 5.85 -23.73 -20.60
CA ALA A 372 5.51 -22.44 -20.01
C ALA A 372 6.57 -21.37 -20.31
N ILE A 373 7.84 -21.72 -20.09
CA ILE A 373 8.99 -20.84 -20.40
C ILE A 373 9.01 -20.48 -21.89
N ARG A 374 8.85 -21.48 -22.77
CA ARG A 374 8.81 -21.23 -24.22
C ARG A 374 7.67 -20.31 -24.64
N LEU A 375 6.46 -20.53 -24.11
CA LEU A 375 5.29 -19.70 -24.43
C LEU A 375 5.46 -18.27 -23.93
N PHE A 376 6.12 -18.08 -22.79
CA PHE A 376 6.50 -16.76 -22.31
C PHE A 376 7.53 -16.09 -23.23
N GLU A 377 8.57 -16.80 -23.66
CA GLU A 377 9.56 -16.26 -24.60
C GLU A 377 8.94 -15.85 -25.94
N GLU A 378 7.96 -16.61 -26.45
CA GLU A 378 7.18 -16.26 -27.65
C GLU A 378 6.30 -15.02 -27.44
N ALA A 379 5.87 -14.75 -26.20
CA ALA A 379 5.11 -13.55 -25.83
C ALA A 379 5.99 -12.30 -25.60
N HIS A 380 7.28 -12.50 -25.33
CA HIS A 380 8.24 -11.44 -24.97
C HIS A 380 9.12 -10.94 -26.14
N LYS A 381 9.20 -11.67 -27.27
CA LYS A 381 10.10 -11.37 -28.41
C LYS A 381 9.58 -10.36 -29.46
N GLU A 382 8.43 -9.71 -29.29
CA GLU A 382 7.84 -8.75 -30.26
C GLU A 382 7.51 -7.38 -29.61
#